data_AF-A0A0P4USP5-F1
#
_entry.id   AF-A0A0P4USP5-F1
#
_cell.length_a   1.000
_cell.length_b   1.000
_cell.length_c   1.000
_cell.angle_alpha   90.00
_cell.angle_beta   90.00
_cell.angle_gamma   90.00
#
_symmetry.space_group_name_H-M   'P 1'
#
loop_
_entity.id
_entity.type
_entity.pdbx_description
1 polymer ?
#
loop_
_entity_poly.entity_id
_entity_poly.type
_entity_poly.pdbx_seq_one_letter_code
_entity_poly.pdbx_strand_id
1 'polypeptide(L)'
;MIDLLTYVSIGIGLIFWFWGTSFLLGTRSVLFKLHNLSVSDTLGSIAIIFGLLLQRPRELPLLILAILSLALWNTMLGYVLANCSSRQIVANLAIARRNVDG
;
A
#
# COMPACT_ATOMS: atom_id res chain seq x y z
N MET A 1 -9.15 -13.92 26.96
CA MET A 1 -9.48 -14.58 25.66
C MET A 1 -9.41 -13.60 24.50
N ILE A 2 -9.99 -12.41 24.67
CA ILE A 2 -9.93 -11.31 23.69
C ILE A 2 -8.48 -10.84 23.43
N ASP A 3 -7.63 -10.91 24.46
CA ASP A 3 -6.20 -10.59 24.36
C ASP A 3 -5.45 -11.53 23.41
N LEU A 4 -5.80 -12.83 23.40
CA LEU A 4 -5.18 -13.80 22.50
C LEU A 4 -5.52 -13.49 21.04
N LEU A 5 -6.79 -13.19 20.76
CA LEU A 5 -7.23 -12.79 19.41
C LEU A 5 -6.55 -11.50 18.96
N THR A 6 -6.39 -10.55 19.88
CA THR A 6 -5.69 -9.29 19.63
C THR A 6 -4.22 -9.53 19.29
N TYR A 7 -3.50 -10.29 20.12
CA TYR A 7 -2.10 -10.64 19.87
C TYR A 7 -1.91 -11.39 18.55
N VAL A 8 -2.82 -12.32 18.21
CA VAL A 8 -2.78 -13.04 16.93
C VAL A 8 -2.99 -12.09 15.75
N SER A 9 -3.98 -11.20 15.81
CA SER A 9 -4.25 -10.23 14.74
C SER A 9 -3.09 -9.24 14.53
N ILE A 10 -2.44 -8.79 15.61
CA ILE A 10 -1.24 -7.95 15.55
C ILE A 10 -0.08 -8.74 14.93
N GLY A 11 0.11 -10.00 15.34
CA GLY A 11 1.12 -10.89 14.79
C GLY A 11 0.93 -11.12 13.28
N ILE A 12 -0.30 -11.35 12.83
CA ILE A 12 -0.64 -11.49 11.41
C ILE A 12 -0.36 -10.18 10.66
N GLY A 13 -0.72 -9.03 11.23
CA GLY A 13 -0.44 -7.73 10.62
C GLY A 13 1.06 -7.48 10.44
N LEU A 14 1.88 -7.86 11.43
CA LEU A 14 3.35 -7.81 11.34
C LEU A 14 3.89 -8.73 10.23
N ILE A 15 3.38 -9.96 10.11
CA ILE A 15 3.77 -10.88 9.05
C ILE A 15 3.46 -10.27 7.68
N PHE A 16 2.29 -9.65 7.51
CA PHE A 16 1.92 -8.96 6.28
C PHE A 16 2.90 -7.83 5.93
N TRP A 17 3.31 -7.04 6.92
CA TRP A 17 4.30 -5.98 6.74
C TRP A 17 5.67 -6.50 6.28
N PHE A 18 6.14 -7.60 6.89
CA PHE A 18 7.38 -8.26 6.47
C PHE A 18 7.29 -8.88 5.07
N TRP A 19 6.13 -9.43 4.71
CA TRP A 19 5.88 -9.96 3.36
C TRP A 19 5.96 -8.86 2.28
N GLY A 20 5.35 -7.70 2.54
CA GLY A 20 5.41 -6.57 1.61
C GLY A 20 6.83 -6.06 1.37
N THR A 21 7.63 -6.00 2.43
CA THR A 21 9.05 -5.61 2.36
C THR A 21 9.87 -6.61 1.55
N SER A 22 9.60 -7.90 1.71
CA SER A 22 10.29 -8.97 0.97
C SER A 22 10.03 -8.88 -0.54
N PHE A 23 8.83 -8.46 -0.94
CA PHE A 23 8.47 -8.28 -2.34
C PHE A 23 9.22 -7.12 -3.03
N LEU A 24 9.75 -6.18 -2.24
CA LEU A 24 10.53 -5.05 -2.73
C LEU A 24 11.89 -5.48 -3.32
N LEU A 25 12.43 -6.63 -2.88
CA LEU A 25 13.73 -7.18 -3.29
C LEU A 25 13.72 -7.84 -4.69
N GLY A 26 12.55 -8.06 -5.31
CA GLY A 26 12.46 -8.66 -6.64
C GLY A 26 12.86 -7.71 -7.78
N THR A 27 13.17 -8.22 -8.96
CA THR A 27 13.53 -7.43 -10.16
C THR A 27 12.32 -6.92 -10.99
N ARG A 28 11.10 -7.02 -10.44
CA ARG A 28 9.85 -6.66 -11.12
C ARG A 28 9.69 -5.13 -11.26
N SER A 29 8.79 -4.71 -12.15
CA SER A 29 8.50 -3.29 -12.42
C SER A 29 8.12 -2.51 -11.15
N VAL A 30 8.49 -1.23 -11.12
CA VAL A 30 8.28 -0.35 -9.96
C VAL A 30 6.80 -0.28 -9.56
N LEU A 31 5.90 -0.27 -10.55
CA LEU A 31 4.45 -0.22 -10.35
C LEU A 31 3.91 -1.49 -9.68
N PHE A 32 4.45 -2.66 -10.03
CA PHE A 32 4.09 -3.94 -9.41
C PHE A 32 4.64 -4.04 -7.98
N LYS A 33 5.82 -3.49 -7.70
CA LYS A 33 6.36 -3.40 -6.33
C LYS A 33 5.49 -2.51 -5.45
N LEU A 34 5.13 -1.32 -5.94
CA LEU A 34 4.30 -0.36 -5.22
C LEU A 34 2.90 -0.89 -4.93
N HIS A 35 2.30 -1.61 -5.88
CA HIS A 35 1.00 -2.24 -5.66
C HIS A 35 1.06 -3.28 -4.54
N ASN A 36 2.06 -4.19 -4.57
CA ASN A 36 2.21 -5.20 -3.52
C ASN A 36 2.57 -4.59 -2.15
N LEU A 37 3.39 -3.54 -2.14
CA LEU A 37 3.72 -2.79 -0.92
C LEU A 37 2.48 -2.12 -0.32
N SER A 38 1.66 -1.48 -1.17
CA SER A 38 0.41 -0.83 -0.76
C SER A 38 -0.64 -1.83 -0.24
N VAL A 39 -0.77 -3.00 -0.89
CA VAL A 39 -1.67 -4.08 -0.43
C VAL A 39 -1.20 -4.65 0.91
N SER A 40 0.10 -4.90 1.07
CA SER A 40 0.67 -5.36 2.33
C SER A 40 0.47 -4.36 3.47
N ASP A 41 0.69 -3.08 3.21
CA ASP A 41 0.55 -2.01 4.19
C ASP A 41 -0.91 -1.81 4.63
N THR A 42 -1.86 -1.83 3.68
CA THR A 42 -3.30 -1.73 3.99
C THR A 42 -3.81 -2.95 4.74
N LEU A 43 -3.51 -4.17 4.28
CA LEU A 43 -3.99 -5.39 4.93
C LEU A 43 -3.36 -5.57 6.32
N GLY A 44 -2.05 -5.29 6.44
CA GLY A 44 -1.32 -5.37 7.70
C GLY A 44 -1.84 -4.38 8.74
N SER A 45 -2.04 -3.13 8.34
CA SER A 45 -2.60 -2.09 9.21
C SER A 45 -4.05 -2.37 9.60
N ILE A 46 -4.89 -2.87 8.68
CA ILE A 46 -6.26 -3.27 8.98
C ILE A 46 -6.28 -4.43 10.00
N ALA A 47 -5.38 -5.42 9.87
CA ALA A 47 -5.29 -6.53 10.83
C ALA A 47 -4.91 -6.05 12.24
N ILE A 48 -3.95 -5.11 12.35
CA ILE A 48 -3.54 -4.51 13.63
C ILE A 48 -4.67 -3.68 14.23
N ILE A 49 -5.32 -2.85 13.41
CA ILE A 49 -6.43 -1.99 13.84
C ILE A 49 -7.62 -2.86 14.28
N PHE A 50 -7.93 -3.94 13.57
CA PHE A 50 -8.98 -4.89 13.95
C PHE A 50 -8.68 -5.57 15.29
N GLY A 51 -7.42 -5.91 15.55
CA GLY A 51 -6.95 -6.36 16.86
C GLY A 51 -7.22 -5.36 17.97
N LEU A 52 -6.79 -4.11 17.77
CA LEU A 52 -7.05 -3.04 18.73
C LEU A 52 -8.55 -2.77 18.90
N LEU A 53 -9.35 -2.91 17.84
CA LEU A 53 -10.80 -2.71 17.85
C LEU A 53 -11.48 -3.68 18.83
N LEU A 54 -11.05 -4.94 18.83
CA LEU A 54 -11.55 -5.95 19.77
C LEU A 54 -11.18 -5.63 21.23
N GLN A 55 -10.00 -5.07 21.46
CA GLN A 55 -9.50 -4.78 22.81
C GLN A 55 -10.10 -3.48 23.38
N ARG A 56 -10.28 -2.44 22.56
CA ARG A 56 -10.70 -1.09 22.98
C ARG A 56 -11.81 -0.54 22.06
N PRO A 57 -13.06 -1.03 22.18
CA PRO A 57 -14.18 -0.55 21.37
C PRO A 57 -14.55 0.92 21.64
N ARG A 58 -14.02 1.54 22.70
CA ARG A 58 -14.32 2.95 23.03
C ARG A 58 -13.68 3.95 22.06
N GLU A 59 -12.58 3.57 21.41
CA GLU A 59 -11.83 4.43 20.47
C GLU A 59 -12.15 4.11 19.00
N LEU A 60 -13.24 3.37 18.74
CA LEU A 60 -13.75 2.98 17.42
C LEU A 60 -13.70 4.09 16.35
N PRO A 61 -14.23 5.31 16.60
CA PRO A 61 -14.23 6.35 15.58
C PRO A 61 -12.81 6.78 15.17
N LEU A 62 -11.85 6.75 16.10
CA LEU A 62 -10.45 7.09 15.83
C LEU A 62 -9.79 6.00 14.96
N LEU A 63 -10.09 4.73 15.22
CA LEU A 63 -9.58 3.60 14.44
C LEU A 63 -10.16 3.58 13.02
N ILE A 64 -11.44 3.89 12.87
CA ILE A 64 -12.07 4.02 11.54
C ILE A 64 -11.41 5.17 10.76
N LEU A 65 -11.17 6.31 11.42
CA LEU A 65 -10.48 7.43 10.80
C LEU A 65 -9.08 7.05 10.32
N ALA A 66 -8.34 6.24 11.10
CA ALA A 66 -7.03 5.72 10.71
C ALA A 66 -7.11 4.84 9.45
N ILE A 67 -8.08 3.91 9.37
CA ILE A 67 -8.28 3.08 8.16
C ILE A 67 -8.63 3.96 6.95
N LEU A 68 -9.51 4.95 7.14
CA LEU A 68 -9.95 5.83 6.05
C LEU A 68 -8.77 6.67 5.52
N SER A 69 -7.97 7.22 6.42
CA SER A 69 -6.76 7.98 6.09
C SER A 69 -5.75 7.11 5.33
N LEU A 70 -5.53 5.88 5.80
CA LEU A 70 -4.63 4.93 5.16
C LEU A 70 -5.09 4.54 3.75
N ALA A 71 -6.40 4.33 3.56
CA ALA A 71 -6.99 3.99 2.27
C ALA A 71 -6.88 5.16 1.26
N LEU A 72 -7.13 6.39 1.71
CA LEU A 72 -6.98 7.60 0.90
C LEU A 72 -5.52 7.83 0.49
N TRP A 73 -4.57 7.62 1.42
CA TRP A 73 -3.15 7.79 1.12
C TRP A 73 -2.64 6.76 0.11
N ASN A 74 -3.01 5.49 0.28
CA ASN A 74 -2.58 4.41 -0.62
C ASN A 74 -3.12 4.59 -2.05
N THR A 75 -4.34 5.09 -2.22
CA THR A 75 -4.91 5.38 -3.55
C THR A 75 -4.25 6.60 -4.22
N MET A 76 -3.97 7.66 -3.46
CA MET A 76 -3.27 8.84 -3.98
C MET A 76 -1.83 8.54 -4.41
N LEU A 77 -1.09 7.73 -3.62
CA LEU A 77 0.26 7.28 -4.00
C LEU A 77 0.24 6.52 -5.33
N GLY A 78 -0.69 5.58 -5.49
CA GLY A 78 -0.83 4.81 -6.74
C GLY A 78 -1.11 5.69 -7.95
N TYR A 79 -2.01 6.67 -7.81
CA TYR A 79 -2.36 7.61 -8.88
C TYR A 79 -1.18 8.48 -9.33
N VAL A 80 -0.44 9.06 -8.38
CA VAL A 80 0.72 9.92 -8.69
C VAL A 80 1.81 9.13 -9.41
N LEU A 81 2.09 7.91 -8.95
CA LEU A 81 3.13 7.04 -9.54
C LEU A 81 2.75 6.58 -10.96
N ALA A 82 1.48 6.26 -11.19
CA ALA A 82 0.98 5.93 -12.54
C ALA A 82 1.11 7.14 -13.50
N ASN A 83 0.82 8.35 -13.02
CA ASN A 83 0.90 9.57 -13.82
C ASN A 83 2.36 9.95 -14.14
N CYS A 84 3.28 9.84 -13.17
CA CYS A 84 4.70 10.11 -13.38
C CYS A 84 5.35 9.13 -14.37
N SER A 85 5.03 7.84 -14.27
CA SER A 85 5.57 6.83 -15.20
C SER A 85 5.00 6.95 -16.61
N SER A 86 3.72 7.29 -16.76
CA SER A 86 3.09 7.46 -18.08
C SER A 86 3.65 8.67 -18.84
N ARG A 87 3.91 9.79 -18.14
CA ARG A 87 4.52 10.98 -18.76
C ARG A 87 5.89 10.72 -19.36
N GLN A 88 6.70 9.87 -18.71
CA GLN A 88 8.03 9.52 -19.20
C GLN A 88 7.97 8.78 -20.55
N ILE A 89 7.01 7.86 -20.71
CA ILE A 89 6.86 7.04 -21.92
C ILE A 89 6.37 7.90 -23.09
N VAL A 90 5.38 8.76 -22.87
CA VAL A 90 4.83 9.64 -23.92
C VAL A 90 5.85 10.67 -24.38
N ALA A 91 6.64 11.24 -23.47
CA ALA A 91 7.72 12.17 -23.81
C ALA A 91 8.80 11.50 -24.68
N ASN A 92 9.23 10.28 -24.33
CA ASN A 92 10.22 9.53 -25.10
C ASN A 92 9.71 9.15 -26.50
N LEU A 93 8.43 8.78 -26.63
CA LEU A 93 7.82 8.47 -27.93
C LEU A 93 7.68 9.71 -28.83
N ALA A 94 7.38 10.89 -28.25
CA ALA A 94 7.32 12.14 -29.01
C ALA A 94 8.70 12.53 -29.58
N ILE A 95 9.77 12.32 -28.81
CA ILE A 95 11.15 12.55 -29.27
C ILE A 95 11.53 11.55 -30.37
N ALA A 96 11.21 10.26 -30.19
CA ALA A 96 11.50 9.23 -31.19
C ALA A 96 10.78 9.50 -32.53
N ARG A 97 9.51 9.92 -32.48
CA ARG A 97 8.73 10.27 -33.68
C ARG A 97 9.35 11.46 -34.42
N ARG A 98 9.79 12.48 -33.68
CA ARG A 98 10.45 13.67 -34.25
C ARG A 98 11.77 13.36 -34.94
N ASN A 99 12.46 12.29 -34.55
CA ASN A 99 13.74 11.86 -35.12
C ASN A 99 13.59 10.95 -36.36
N VAL A 100 12.39 10.44 -36.62
CA VAL A 100 12.08 9.63 -37.82
C VAL A 100 11.54 10.52 -38.94
N ASP A 101 10.89 11.64 -38.59
CA ASP A 101 10.26 12.56 -39.53
C ASP A 101 11.20 13.70 -40.03
N GLY A 102 12.50 13.68 -39.67
CA GLY A 102 13.50 14.67 -40.07
C GLY A 102 14.77 14.03 -40.60
#